data_AF-A0A8S3Y4R6-F1
#
_entry.id   AF-A0A8S3Y4R6-F1
#
_cell.length_a   1.000
_cell.length_b   1.000
_cell.length_c   1.000
_cell.angle_alpha   90.00
_cell.angle_beta   90.00
_cell.angle_gamma   90.00
#
_symmetry.space_group_name_H-M   'P 1'
#
loop_
_entity.id
_entity.type
_entity.pdbx_description
1 polymer ?
#
loop_
_entity_poly.entity_id
_entity_poly.type
_entity_poly.pdbx_seq_one_letter_code
_entity_poly.pdbx_strand_id
1 'polypeptide(L)'
;MAAALANDSPRYRNSLICCSPRSEDVASRTASSSSTSGCVSADESYDSNYMPKSITNKKLKIHSSATQEEIEKAIKQCKELVLNSAQCSDERKWLVRYLVELRLRLEDLKDNEGEQRVRVVIKGHHFEQQVNPSNRKQYCDHCSGVIWSIVQCSYICTDCGYLCHYKCVDDICRVCAHVVMTDKGQFEMNICPEKGLSAQDYKCAECHSALTFKDSWNEPRLCDYTGLYFCATCHWNDLLPIPARVVHNWDWDKRYISRIAFQMLTLSWTRPYIDVENINSKLFSFIAELEWVHKMRKDLEWMKRYLCACGQGSSLLSPLFMQLGDVNKKYSMAHLQAINDGTLETQLTELTEMCRSHITSCSLCSGKGYLCEICSNNEILYPFDSGAIMCDKCNSMYHRGCWLRKGQKCVKCLRIEDRKKSKVDVPDDTVSNVEYDIDKFVV
;
A
#
# COMPACT_ATOMS: atom_id res chain seq x y z
N MET A 1 44.85 -42.50 -28.84
CA MET A 1 44.47 -43.11 -27.55
C MET A 1 43.55 -42.12 -26.87
N ALA A 2 42.24 -42.29 -27.03
CA ALA A 2 41.34 -42.91 -26.04
C ALA A 2 41.04 -41.93 -24.89
N ALA A 3 39.88 -41.25 -24.91
CA ALA A 3 38.56 -41.68 -24.40
C ALA A 3 38.36 -41.10 -22.98
N ALA A 4 37.43 -40.13 -22.82
CA ALA A 4 36.07 -40.29 -22.26
C ALA A 4 36.09 -40.33 -20.71
N LEU A 5 35.25 -39.60 -19.95
CA LEU A 5 33.79 -39.58 -19.98
C LEU A 5 33.21 -38.31 -19.30
N ALA A 6 31.99 -37.99 -19.72
CA ALA A 6 31.08 -36.96 -19.24
C ALA A 6 30.05 -37.54 -18.23
N ASN A 7 29.08 -36.67 -17.85
CA ASN A 7 27.76 -36.89 -17.20
C ASN A 7 27.72 -36.68 -15.67
N ASP A 8 26.67 -36.09 -15.06
CA ASP A 8 25.38 -35.59 -15.54
C ASP A 8 24.76 -34.63 -14.51
N SER A 9 23.98 -33.65 -14.98
CA SER A 9 23.08 -32.80 -14.19
C SER A 9 21.70 -32.87 -14.87
N PRO A 10 20.62 -33.31 -14.22
CA PRO A 10 19.36 -33.58 -14.91
C PRO A 10 18.58 -32.30 -15.19
N ARG A 11 18.44 -31.99 -16.48
CA ARG A 11 17.37 -31.18 -17.04
C ARG A 11 16.06 -31.96 -17.01
N TYR A 12 14.98 -31.36 -16.53
CA TYR A 12 13.62 -31.79 -16.90
C TYR A 12 13.09 -30.86 -18.00
N ARG A 13 12.96 -31.41 -19.20
CA ARG A 13 12.16 -30.90 -20.33
C ARG A 13 11.05 -31.92 -20.55
N ASN A 14 9.83 -31.42 -20.78
CA ASN A 14 8.76 -31.98 -21.60
C ASN A 14 7.47 -31.17 -21.29
N SER A 15 6.60 -30.76 -22.20
CA SER A 15 6.54 -30.75 -23.66
C SER A 15 5.41 -29.79 -24.03
N LEU A 16 5.58 -29.05 -25.13
CA LEU A 16 4.56 -28.23 -25.78
C LEU A 16 3.40 -29.11 -26.29
N ILE A 17 2.16 -28.71 -26.01
CA ILE A 17 1.01 -29.00 -26.88
C ILE A 17 0.27 -27.69 -27.13
N CYS A 18 0.50 -27.13 -28.31
CA CYS A 18 -0.30 -26.06 -28.88
C CYS A 18 -1.65 -26.63 -29.35
N CYS A 19 -2.75 -26.02 -28.95
CA CYS A 19 -4.03 -26.16 -29.64
C CYS A 19 -4.53 -24.75 -30.03
N SER A 20 -4.37 -24.41 -31.30
CA SER A 20 -5.20 -23.39 -31.96
C SER A 20 -6.52 -24.04 -32.42
N PRO A 21 -7.64 -23.32 -32.42
CA PRO A 21 -8.74 -23.62 -33.32
C PRO A 21 -8.77 -22.62 -34.48
N ARG A 22 -8.81 -23.17 -35.69
CA ARG A 22 -9.11 -22.50 -36.95
C ARG A 22 -10.62 -22.26 -37.07
N SER A 23 -10.95 -21.20 -37.79
CA SER A 23 -12.27 -20.81 -38.25
C SER A 23 -12.92 -21.83 -39.19
N GLU A 24 -14.22 -22.09 -39.04
CA GLU A 24 -15.18 -22.29 -40.15
C GLU A 24 -16.58 -21.80 -39.71
N ASP A 25 -17.25 -21.11 -40.64
CA ASP A 25 -18.63 -20.61 -40.58
C ASP A 25 -19.66 -21.74 -40.59
N VAL A 26 -20.77 -21.62 -39.84
CA VAL A 26 -22.16 -21.93 -40.29
C VAL A 26 -23.17 -21.23 -39.36
N ALA A 27 -24.24 -20.75 -39.98
CA ALA A 27 -25.31 -19.87 -39.54
C ALA A 27 -26.22 -20.32 -38.36
N SER A 28 -26.69 -19.29 -37.65
CA SER A 28 -28.03 -19.05 -37.05
C SER A 28 -28.80 -20.19 -36.35
N ARG A 29 -29.11 -19.95 -35.06
CA ARG A 29 -30.50 -19.87 -34.54
C ARG A 29 -30.51 -19.40 -33.06
N THR A 30 -31.46 -18.53 -32.80
CA THR A 30 -31.87 -17.93 -31.53
C THR A 30 -32.33 -18.96 -30.48
N ALA A 31 -31.91 -18.79 -29.22
CA ALA A 31 -32.76 -19.04 -28.06
C ALA A 31 -32.17 -18.33 -26.82
N SER A 32 -32.99 -17.44 -26.27
CA SER A 32 -32.87 -16.72 -25.03
C SER A 32 -32.98 -17.63 -23.80
N SER A 33 -32.08 -17.48 -22.82
CA SER A 33 -32.40 -17.75 -21.42
C SER A 33 -31.48 -16.96 -20.50
N SER A 34 -32.10 -16.03 -19.77
CA SER A 34 -31.56 -15.14 -18.77
C SER A 34 -31.04 -15.89 -17.54
N SER A 35 -29.84 -15.52 -17.08
CA SER A 35 -29.40 -15.76 -15.70
C SER A 35 -28.66 -14.53 -15.21
N THR A 36 -29.32 -13.83 -14.29
CA THR A 36 -28.87 -12.64 -13.58
C THR A 36 -27.72 -12.93 -12.63
N SER A 37 -26.58 -12.27 -12.82
CA SER A 37 -25.63 -11.98 -11.74
C SER A 37 -25.08 -10.58 -11.97
N GLY A 38 -25.67 -9.62 -11.26
CA GLY A 38 -25.22 -8.24 -11.25
C GLY A 38 -23.91 -8.10 -10.49
N CYS A 39 -22.92 -7.48 -11.13
CA CYS A 39 -21.85 -6.78 -10.44
C CYS A 39 -21.63 -5.44 -11.15
N VAL A 40 -22.16 -4.42 -10.49
CA VAL A 40 -21.72 -3.03 -10.42
C VAL A 40 -20.68 -2.56 -11.45
N SER A 41 -21.14 -1.64 -12.30
CA SER A 41 -20.31 -0.76 -13.11
C SER A 41 -19.24 -0.08 -12.24
N ALA A 42 -17.99 -0.53 -12.36
CA ALA A 42 -16.83 0.20 -11.85
C ALA A 42 -16.36 1.17 -12.93
N ASP A 43 -17.12 2.24 -13.12
CA ASP A 43 -16.73 3.38 -13.95
C ASP A 43 -16.27 4.53 -13.05
N GLU A 44 -15.23 4.27 -12.25
CA GLU A 44 -14.48 5.28 -11.50
C GLU A 44 -13.00 5.16 -11.87
N SER A 45 -12.71 5.50 -13.12
CA SER A 45 -11.37 5.79 -13.59
C SER A 45 -10.85 7.07 -12.90
N TYR A 46 -10.36 6.94 -11.66
CA TYR A 46 -9.79 8.04 -10.86
C TYR A 46 -8.41 8.44 -11.41
N ASP A 47 -8.44 9.31 -12.40
CA ASP A 47 -7.26 9.91 -13.00
C ASP A 47 -6.69 10.97 -12.04
N SER A 48 -5.60 10.63 -11.34
CA SER A 48 -4.98 11.51 -10.33
C SER A 48 -4.27 12.73 -10.92
N ASN A 49 -4.22 12.85 -12.25
CA ASN A 49 -3.70 14.02 -12.96
C ASN A 49 -4.81 15.04 -13.28
N TYR A 50 -6.05 14.78 -12.85
CA TYR A 50 -7.21 15.49 -13.35
C TYR A 50 -7.53 16.76 -12.54
N MET A 51 -7.36 17.93 -13.16
CA MET A 51 -8.14 19.12 -12.76
C MET A 51 -9.63 18.77 -12.93
N PRO A 52 -10.47 18.84 -11.88
CA PRO A 52 -11.89 18.52 -12.01
C PRO A 52 -12.53 19.23 -13.21
N LYS A 53 -13.39 18.53 -13.98
CA LYS A 53 -14.03 19.06 -15.21
C LYS A 53 -14.76 20.39 -14.94
N SER A 54 -15.29 20.55 -13.72
CA SER A 54 -15.97 21.77 -13.25
C SER A 54 -15.04 22.99 -13.16
N ILE A 55 -13.72 22.79 -13.04
CA ILE A 55 -12.71 23.83 -12.83
C ILE A 55 -11.97 24.18 -14.13
N THR A 56 -11.84 23.22 -15.07
CA THR A 56 -11.13 23.42 -16.35
C THR A 56 -11.69 24.60 -17.16
N ASN A 57 -12.99 24.86 -17.04
CA ASN A 57 -13.69 25.96 -17.70
C ASN A 57 -13.54 27.32 -17.00
N LYS A 58 -12.97 27.39 -15.79
CA LYS A 58 -12.90 28.62 -14.97
C LYS A 58 -11.66 29.48 -15.23
N LYS A 59 -10.81 29.15 -16.23
CA LYS A 59 -9.58 29.90 -16.63
C LYS A 59 -8.69 30.32 -15.46
N LEU A 60 -8.51 29.44 -14.47
CA LEU A 60 -7.74 29.77 -13.27
C LEU A 60 -6.23 29.67 -13.44
N LYS A 61 -5.73 29.07 -14.53
CA LYS A 61 -4.28 28.85 -14.74
C LYS A 61 -3.55 30.18 -14.95
N ILE A 62 -2.63 30.48 -14.04
CA ILE A 62 -1.74 31.63 -14.12
C ILE A 62 -0.45 31.20 -14.84
N HIS A 63 -0.01 32.00 -15.81
CA HIS A 63 1.22 31.75 -16.56
C HIS A 63 2.47 31.94 -15.69
N SER A 64 3.60 31.33 -16.07
CA SER A 64 4.89 31.45 -15.36
C SER A 64 5.38 32.90 -15.21
N SER A 65 5.04 33.75 -16.17
CA SER A 65 5.41 35.17 -16.24
C SER A 65 4.42 36.13 -15.56
N ALA A 66 3.49 35.63 -14.75
CA ALA A 66 2.44 36.48 -14.19
C ALA A 66 2.97 37.48 -13.17
N THR A 67 2.41 38.68 -13.20
CA THR A 67 2.80 39.76 -12.28
C THR A 67 2.28 39.52 -10.87
N GLN A 68 2.86 40.22 -9.89
CA GLN A 68 2.39 40.18 -8.50
C GLN A 68 0.88 40.50 -8.42
N GLU A 69 0.42 41.52 -9.15
CA GLU A 69 -0.99 41.94 -9.19
C GLU A 69 -1.92 40.86 -9.76
N GLU A 70 -1.48 40.14 -10.80
CA GLU A 70 -2.25 39.03 -11.39
C GLU A 70 -2.42 37.87 -10.41
N ILE A 71 -1.35 37.55 -9.66
CA ILE A 71 -1.39 36.50 -8.62
C ILE A 71 -2.28 36.91 -7.46
N GLU A 72 -2.21 38.16 -7.00
CA GLU A 72 -3.10 38.69 -5.95
C GLU A 72 -4.58 38.62 -6.36
N LYS A 73 -4.88 38.95 -7.62
CA LYS A 73 -6.24 38.84 -8.17
C LYS A 73 -6.71 37.39 -8.20
N ALA A 74 -5.86 36.47 -8.63
CA ALA A 74 -6.21 35.05 -8.66
C ALA A 74 -6.39 34.45 -7.26
N ILE A 75 -5.62 34.91 -6.25
CA ILE A 75 -5.83 34.53 -4.84
C ILE A 75 -7.23 34.92 -4.38
N LYS A 76 -7.68 36.14 -4.71
CA LYS A 76 -9.03 36.61 -4.36
C LYS A 76 -10.10 35.73 -5.02
N GLN A 77 -9.98 35.50 -6.32
CA GLN A 77 -10.91 34.65 -7.07
C GLN A 77 -10.92 33.21 -6.52
N CYS A 78 -9.76 32.64 -6.19
CA CYS A 78 -9.68 31.28 -5.66
C CYS A 78 -10.31 31.18 -4.27
N LYS A 79 -10.16 32.18 -3.39
CA LYS A 79 -10.84 32.22 -2.08
C LYS A 79 -12.36 32.16 -2.22
N GLU A 80 -12.92 32.94 -3.14
CA GLU A 80 -14.37 32.95 -3.40
C GLU A 80 -14.84 31.57 -3.88
N LEU A 81 -14.10 30.94 -4.80
CA LEU A 81 -14.42 29.59 -5.27
C LEU A 81 -14.35 28.54 -4.14
N VAL A 82 -13.37 28.64 -3.23
CA VAL A 82 -13.29 27.75 -2.06
C VAL A 82 -14.53 27.90 -1.18
N LEU A 83 -14.95 29.14 -0.90
CA LEU A 83 -16.12 29.41 -0.06
C LEU A 83 -17.43 28.90 -0.69
N ASN A 84 -17.54 28.99 -2.01
CA ASN A 84 -18.73 28.57 -2.76
C ASN A 84 -18.75 27.07 -3.09
N SER A 85 -17.66 26.33 -2.78
CA SER A 85 -17.57 24.90 -3.02
C SER A 85 -18.07 24.07 -1.83
N ALA A 86 -18.73 22.96 -2.12
CA ALA A 86 -19.25 22.05 -1.09
C ALA A 86 -18.14 21.58 -0.14
N GLN A 87 -18.45 21.48 1.16
CA GLN A 87 -17.50 21.02 2.16
C GLN A 87 -17.01 19.61 1.83
N CYS A 88 -15.71 19.37 2.04
CA CYS A 88 -15.03 18.09 1.76
C CYS A 88 -15.08 17.60 0.29
N SER A 89 -15.60 18.40 -0.65
CA SER A 89 -15.59 18.04 -2.07
C SER A 89 -14.18 18.06 -2.66
N ASP A 90 -13.94 17.25 -3.70
CA ASP A 90 -12.64 17.21 -4.39
C ASP A 90 -12.34 18.54 -5.10
N GLU A 91 -13.36 19.26 -5.57
CA GLU A 91 -13.22 20.63 -6.07
C GLU A 91 -12.66 21.56 -4.98
N ARG A 92 -13.20 21.48 -3.76
CA ARG A 92 -12.70 22.28 -2.63
C ARG A 92 -11.27 21.91 -2.26
N LYS A 93 -10.95 20.61 -2.19
CA LYS A 93 -9.58 20.15 -1.90
C LYS A 93 -8.59 20.68 -2.93
N TRP A 94 -8.92 20.60 -4.21
CA TRP A 94 -8.10 21.14 -5.29
C TRP A 94 -7.92 22.65 -5.18
N LEU A 95 -9.02 23.41 -4.96
CA LEU A 95 -8.98 24.86 -4.83
C LEU A 95 -8.17 25.31 -3.61
N VAL A 96 -8.23 24.58 -2.49
CA VAL A 96 -7.40 24.85 -1.30
C VAL A 96 -5.93 24.64 -1.62
N ARG A 97 -5.56 23.52 -2.28
CA ARG A 97 -4.17 23.28 -2.72
C ARG A 97 -3.68 24.39 -3.65
N TYR A 98 -4.51 24.78 -4.62
CA TYR A 98 -4.19 25.86 -5.56
C TYR A 98 -4.05 27.21 -4.86
N LEU A 99 -4.91 27.53 -3.89
CA LEU A 99 -4.80 28.75 -3.10
C LEU A 99 -3.50 28.82 -2.30
N VAL A 100 -3.05 27.69 -1.74
CA VAL A 100 -1.76 27.60 -1.03
C VAL A 100 -0.60 27.83 -2.01
N GLU A 101 -0.62 27.20 -3.19
CA GLU A 101 0.36 27.39 -4.25
C GLU A 101 0.45 28.87 -4.68
N LEU A 102 -0.69 29.53 -4.90
CA LEU A 102 -0.72 30.95 -5.26
C LEU A 102 -0.14 31.87 -4.17
N ARG A 103 -0.41 31.57 -2.89
CA ARG A 103 0.11 32.35 -1.77
C ARG A 103 1.63 32.21 -1.63
N LEU A 104 2.13 30.99 -1.77
CA LEU A 104 3.58 30.73 -1.73
C LEU A 104 4.28 31.42 -2.90
N ARG A 105 3.69 31.34 -4.10
CA ARG A 105 4.23 32.04 -5.27
C ARG A 105 4.21 33.56 -5.13
N LEU A 106 3.20 34.13 -4.46
CA LEU A 106 3.16 35.55 -4.16
C LEU A 106 4.28 35.96 -3.20
N GLU A 107 4.55 35.13 -2.19
CA GLU A 107 5.66 35.36 -1.26
C GLU A 107 7.00 35.28 -1.98
N ASP A 108 7.21 34.25 -2.82
CA ASP A 108 8.43 34.09 -3.62
C ASP A 108 8.71 35.32 -4.51
N LEU A 109 7.66 35.95 -5.08
CA LEU A 109 7.81 37.16 -5.89
C LEU A 109 8.17 38.41 -5.07
N LYS A 110 7.76 38.48 -3.80
CA LYS A 110 8.10 39.58 -2.90
C LYS A 110 9.53 39.46 -2.39
N ASP A 111 9.97 38.23 -2.11
CA ASP A 111 11.29 37.97 -1.54
C ASP A 111 12.42 38.05 -2.59
N ASN A 112 12.13 37.78 -3.86
CA ASN A 112 13.13 37.65 -4.93
C ASN A 112 13.01 38.77 -5.98
N GLU A 113 13.06 40.06 -5.60
CA GLU A 113 13.06 41.24 -6.51
C GLU A 113 14.23 41.25 -7.54
N GLY A 114 14.32 40.24 -8.42
CA GLY A 114 15.36 40.04 -9.43
C GLY A 114 16.43 38.99 -9.09
N GLU A 115 16.39 38.35 -7.92
CA GLU A 115 17.38 37.34 -7.50
C GLU A 115 16.98 35.89 -7.84
N GLN A 116 17.97 34.98 -7.78
CA GLN A 116 17.77 33.57 -8.09
C GLN A 116 16.93 32.88 -7.00
N ARG A 117 15.72 32.41 -7.36
CA ARG A 117 14.78 31.72 -6.46
C ARG A 117 15.44 30.53 -5.74
N VAL A 118 15.68 30.64 -4.44
CA VAL A 118 16.27 29.53 -3.64
C VAL A 118 15.27 28.39 -3.44
N ARG A 119 13.98 28.74 -3.31
CA ARG A 119 12.85 27.82 -3.16
C ARG A 119 11.77 28.13 -4.18
N VAL A 120 11.07 27.10 -4.65
CA VAL A 120 9.95 27.24 -5.59
C VAL A 120 8.87 26.23 -5.23
N VAL A 121 7.61 26.66 -5.21
CA VAL A 121 6.47 25.74 -5.03
C VAL A 121 5.56 25.74 -6.26
N ILE A 122 5.45 24.59 -6.92
CA ILE A 122 4.65 24.43 -8.14
C ILE A 122 4.08 23.01 -8.25
N LYS A 123 2.80 22.87 -8.61
CA LYS A 123 2.12 21.55 -8.73
C LYS A 123 2.27 20.64 -7.51
N GLY A 124 2.35 21.24 -6.32
CA GLY A 124 2.56 20.52 -5.05
C GLY A 124 3.98 20.01 -4.82
N HIS A 125 4.94 20.36 -5.66
CA HIS A 125 6.35 20.14 -5.41
C HIS A 125 6.91 21.28 -4.56
N HIS A 126 7.65 20.95 -3.50
CA HIS A 126 8.50 21.90 -2.77
C HIS A 126 9.94 21.75 -3.26
N PHE A 127 10.36 22.64 -4.17
CA PHE A 127 11.69 22.62 -4.75
C PHE A 127 12.69 23.42 -3.92
N GLU A 128 13.87 22.84 -3.75
CA GLU A 128 15.05 23.54 -3.23
C GLU A 128 16.18 23.49 -4.26
N GLN A 129 16.93 24.59 -4.37
CA GLN A 129 18.09 24.66 -5.25
C GLN A 129 19.15 23.65 -4.81
N GLN A 130 19.62 22.83 -5.74
CA GLN A 130 20.68 21.86 -5.48
C GLN A 130 22.03 22.58 -5.35
N VAL A 131 22.56 22.65 -4.13
CA VAL A 131 23.85 23.31 -3.81
C VAL A 131 25.05 22.37 -3.97
N ASN A 132 24.84 21.08 -3.68
CA ASN A 132 25.85 20.03 -3.78
C ASN A 132 25.35 18.94 -4.73
N PRO A 133 25.67 19.04 -6.03
CA PRO A 133 25.18 18.08 -7.00
C PRO A 133 25.93 16.75 -6.92
N SER A 134 25.26 15.65 -7.31
CA SER A 134 25.84 14.31 -7.25
C SER A 134 26.96 14.15 -8.28
N ASN A 135 27.98 13.33 -7.97
CA ASN A 135 28.98 12.89 -8.96
C ASN A 135 28.40 11.96 -10.05
N ARG A 136 27.14 11.52 -9.90
CA ARG A 136 26.45 10.69 -10.90
C ARG A 136 25.77 11.57 -11.93
N LYS A 137 25.69 11.09 -13.18
CA LYS A 137 24.93 11.75 -14.25
C LYS A 137 23.46 11.87 -13.82
N GLN A 138 22.95 13.09 -13.78
CA GLN A 138 21.57 13.42 -13.43
C GLN A 138 20.80 13.86 -14.69
N TYR A 139 19.51 13.57 -14.73
CA TYR A 139 18.62 13.91 -15.84
C TYR A 139 17.42 14.68 -15.30
N CYS A 140 16.96 15.67 -16.05
CA CYS A 140 15.78 16.45 -15.73
C CYS A 140 14.51 15.63 -15.99
N ASP A 141 13.68 15.42 -14.96
CA ASP A 141 12.40 14.70 -15.05
C ASP A 141 11.37 15.39 -15.98
N HIS A 142 11.57 16.69 -16.28
CA HIS A 142 10.71 17.43 -17.21
C HIS A 142 11.11 17.25 -18.69
N CYS A 143 12.38 17.50 -19.04
CA CYS A 143 12.82 17.51 -20.44
C CYS A 143 13.68 16.29 -20.83
N SER A 144 13.99 15.39 -19.88
CA SER A 144 14.91 14.26 -20.02
C SER A 144 16.35 14.63 -20.43
N GLY A 145 16.68 15.92 -20.47
CA GLY A 145 18.04 16.40 -20.73
C GLY A 145 18.97 16.19 -19.55
N VAL A 146 20.26 16.03 -19.82
CA VAL A 146 21.31 15.92 -18.80
C VAL A 146 21.40 17.22 -17.99
N ILE A 147 21.49 17.10 -16.68
CA ILE A 147 21.81 18.20 -15.76
C ILE A 147 23.32 18.20 -15.54
N TRP A 148 23.98 19.24 -16.07
CA TRP A 148 25.43 19.41 -15.89
C TRP A 148 25.69 20.14 -14.58
N SER A 149 25.74 19.37 -13.50
CA SER A 149 25.97 19.75 -12.10
C SER A 149 26.99 20.88 -11.85
N ILE A 150 28.04 20.98 -12.67
CA ILE A 150 29.13 21.97 -12.49
C ILE A 150 28.76 23.35 -13.08
N VAL A 151 27.84 23.39 -14.05
CA VAL A 151 27.57 24.58 -14.88
C VAL A 151 26.10 25.03 -14.77
N GLN A 152 25.21 24.14 -14.37
CA GLN A 152 23.76 24.37 -14.37
C GLN A 152 23.18 24.22 -12.97
N CYS A 153 22.49 25.25 -12.51
CA CYS A 153 21.63 25.14 -11.33
C CYS A 153 20.44 24.22 -11.64
N SER A 154 20.09 23.39 -10.67
CA SER A 154 18.94 22.49 -10.74
C SER A 154 18.14 22.56 -9.45
N TYR A 155 16.88 22.16 -9.53
CA TYR A 155 15.99 22.06 -8.40
C TYR A 155 15.64 20.60 -8.14
N ILE A 156 15.59 20.22 -6.87
CA ILE A 156 15.08 18.93 -6.42
C ILE A 156 13.89 19.14 -5.50
N CYS A 157 12.81 18.39 -5.75
CA CYS A 157 11.66 18.38 -4.86
C CYS A 157 11.99 17.55 -3.61
N THR A 158 11.84 18.15 -2.43
CA THR A 158 12.14 17.50 -1.15
C THR A 158 11.16 16.38 -0.80
N ASP A 159 9.95 16.39 -1.35
CA ASP A 159 8.92 15.39 -1.04
C ASP A 159 8.98 14.13 -1.92
N CYS A 160 9.32 14.29 -3.20
CA CYS A 160 9.25 13.20 -4.18
C CYS A 160 10.54 12.95 -4.97
N GLY A 161 11.57 13.79 -4.78
CA GLY A 161 12.84 13.66 -5.49
C GLY A 161 12.79 14.04 -6.97
N TYR A 162 11.70 14.65 -7.45
CA TYR A 162 11.61 15.17 -8.82
C TYR A 162 12.73 16.19 -9.05
N LEU A 163 13.52 15.98 -10.10
CA LEU A 163 14.70 16.78 -10.40
C LEU A 163 14.50 17.53 -11.72
N CYS A 164 14.76 18.83 -11.75
CA CYS A 164 14.64 19.60 -12.98
C CYS A 164 15.71 20.69 -13.13
N HIS A 165 15.96 21.11 -14.37
CA HIS A 165 16.75 22.31 -14.63
C HIS A 165 16.05 23.53 -14.05
N TYR A 166 16.83 24.54 -13.65
CA TYR A 166 16.31 25.85 -13.27
C TYR A 166 15.30 26.41 -14.30
N LYS A 167 15.64 26.35 -15.59
CA LYS A 167 14.80 26.85 -16.69
C LYS A 167 13.52 26.02 -16.96
N CYS A 168 13.44 24.81 -16.42
CA CYS A 168 12.31 23.90 -16.66
C CYS A 168 11.26 23.98 -15.54
N VAL A 169 11.59 24.63 -14.41
CA VAL A 169 10.75 24.57 -13.20
C VAL A 169 9.35 25.10 -13.43
N ASP A 170 9.21 26.18 -14.20
CA ASP A 170 7.93 26.83 -14.43
C ASP A 170 7.06 26.11 -15.48
N ASP A 171 7.66 25.21 -16.27
CA ASP A 171 6.98 24.42 -17.31
C ASP A 171 6.56 23.03 -16.81
N ILE A 172 6.77 22.72 -15.53
CA ILE A 172 6.41 21.43 -14.94
C ILE A 172 4.90 21.21 -15.02
N CYS A 173 4.53 20.13 -15.71
CA CYS A 173 3.14 19.67 -15.81
C CYS A 173 2.80 18.54 -14.84
N ARG A 174 3.80 17.74 -14.41
CA ARG A 174 3.60 16.62 -13.49
C ARG A 174 3.23 17.15 -12.10
N VAL A 175 2.20 16.56 -11.50
CA VAL A 175 1.86 16.78 -10.07
C VAL A 175 2.81 15.97 -9.20
N CYS A 176 3.19 16.53 -8.06
CA CYS A 176 4.10 15.86 -7.13
C CYS A 176 3.60 14.45 -6.74
N ALA A 177 4.44 13.44 -6.97
CA ALA A 177 4.11 12.04 -6.69
C ALA A 177 3.75 11.80 -5.21
N HIS A 178 4.35 12.57 -4.29
CA HIS A 178 3.99 12.54 -2.88
C HIS A 178 2.54 12.97 -2.65
N VAL A 179 2.13 14.08 -3.27
CA VAL A 179 0.75 14.60 -3.17
C VAL A 179 -0.22 13.59 -3.76
N VAL A 180 0.09 13.02 -4.93
CA VAL A 180 -0.74 12.00 -5.57
C VAL A 180 -0.92 10.78 -4.67
N MET A 181 0.16 10.25 -4.08
CA MET A 181 0.09 9.09 -3.19
C MET A 181 -0.62 9.37 -1.88
N THR A 182 -0.41 10.55 -1.30
CA THR A 182 -1.09 10.94 -0.04
C THR A 182 -2.59 11.13 -0.25
N ASP A 183 -3.01 11.62 -1.42
CA ASP A 183 -4.43 11.78 -1.77
C ASP A 183 -5.11 10.44 -2.07
N LYS A 184 -4.44 9.58 -2.86
CA LYS A 184 -4.96 8.24 -3.19
C LYS A 184 -4.96 7.29 -1.99
N GLY A 185 -3.90 7.29 -1.18
CA GLY A 185 -3.75 6.44 0.00
C GLY A 185 -3.71 4.92 -0.26
N GLN A 186 -3.64 4.48 -1.52
CA GLN A 186 -3.66 3.07 -1.91
C GLN A 186 -2.92 2.83 -3.24
N PHE A 187 -2.59 1.57 -3.51
CA PHE A 187 -2.02 1.12 -4.78
C PHE A 187 -3.10 0.80 -5.82
N GLU A 188 -2.73 0.86 -7.10
CA GLU A 188 -3.49 0.19 -8.17
C GLU A 188 -3.29 -1.32 -8.05
N MET A 189 -4.38 -2.06 -7.87
CA MET A 189 -4.37 -3.51 -7.59
C MET A 189 -4.86 -4.36 -8.77
N ASN A 190 -5.29 -3.75 -9.87
CA ASN A 190 -5.60 -4.48 -11.10
C ASN A 190 -4.30 -4.87 -11.84
N ILE A 191 -4.21 -6.12 -12.30
CA ILE A 191 -3.14 -6.55 -13.20
C ILE A 191 -3.51 -6.13 -14.62
N CYS A 192 -2.59 -5.47 -15.33
CA CYS A 192 -2.79 -4.96 -16.68
C CYS A 192 -4.03 -4.03 -16.81
N PRO A 193 -4.10 -2.89 -16.09
CA PRO A 193 -5.25 -1.98 -16.14
C PRO A 193 -5.30 -1.14 -17.43
N GLU A 194 -4.89 -1.70 -18.56
CA GLU A 194 -4.76 -0.98 -19.82
C GLU A 194 -6.12 -0.47 -20.32
N LYS A 195 -6.18 0.83 -20.61
CA LYS A 195 -7.38 1.48 -21.17
C LYS A 195 -7.32 1.65 -22.69
N GLY A 196 -6.12 1.61 -23.26
CA GLY A 196 -5.85 1.85 -24.67
C GLY A 196 -5.58 3.32 -25.02
N LEU A 197 -4.81 3.54 -26.08
CA LEU A 197 -4.35 4.87 -26.50
C LEU A 197 -5.47 5.81 -26.97
N SER A 198 -6.56 5.26 -27.52
CA SER A 198 -7.73 6.03 -27.93
C SER A 198 -8.47 6.65 -26.74
N ALA A 199 -8.48 5.99 -25.58
CA ALA A 199 -9.11 6.50 -24.36
C ALA A 199 -8.39 7.73 -23.77
N GLN A 200 -7.16 8.00 -24.21
CA GLN A 200 -6.36 9.16 -23.83
C GLN A 200 -6.13 10.13 -24.99
N ASP A 201 -7.05 10.15 -25.97
CA ASP A 201 -7.04 11.04 -27.14
C ASP A 201 -5.71 11.03 -27.92
N TYR A 202 -5.01 9.89 -27.96
CA TYR A 202 -3.68 9.76 -28.56
C TYR A 202 -2.67 10.79 -28.02
N LYS A 203 -2.73 11.09 -26.72
CA LYS A 203 -1.84 12.03 -26.05
C LYS A 203 -1.17 11.38 -24.86
N CYS A 204 0.06 11.79 -24.54
CA CYS A 204 0.76 11.36 -23.34
C CYS A 204 -0.09 11.64 -22.09
N ALA A 205 -0.21 10.64 -21.21
CA ALA A 205 -1.01 10.75 -19.99
C ALA A 205 -0.50 11.78 -18.98
N GLU A 206 0.73 12.28 -19.16
CA GLU A 206 1.34 13.29 -18.29
C GLU A 206 1.49 14.66 -18.96
N CYS A 207 2.27 14.74 -20.04
CA CYS A 207 2.56 16.02 -20.70
C CYS A 207 1.58 16.39 -21.82
N HIS A 208 0.60 15.51 -22.12
CA HIS A 208 -0.40 15.68 -23.18
C HIS A 208 0.13 15.90 -24.60
N SER A 209 1.43 15.66 -24.84
CA SER A 209 2.02 15.66 -26.18
C SER A 209 1.38 14.57 -27.03
N ALA A 210 1.12 14.87 -28.31
CA ALA A 210 0.55 13.90 -29.23
C ALA A 210 1.47 12.68 -29.39
N LEU A 211 0.85 11.51 -29.37
CA LEU A 211 1.49 10.21 -29.47
C LEU A 211 1.18 9.60 -30.85
N THR A 212 2.22 9.13 -31.53
CA THR A 212 2.10 8.55 -32.88
C THR A 212 3.04 7.37 -33.02
N PHE A 213 2.57 6.30 -33.66
CA PHE A 213 3.38 5.13 -33.99
C PHE A 213 4.18 5.29 -35.30
N LYS A 214 4.06 6.45 -35.97
CA LYS A 214 4.74 6.67 -37.27
C LYS A 214 6.23 6.98 -37.13
N ASP A 215 6.66 7.48 -35.97
CA ASP A 215 8.04 7.88 -35.73
C ASP A 215 8.65 7.02 -34.62
N SER A 216 9.69 6.23 -34.93
CA SER A 216 10.37 5.35 -33.96
C SER A 216 10.92 6.09 -32.72
N TRP A 217 11.09 7.40 -32.81
CA TRP A 217 11.58 8.26 -31.73
C TRP A 217 10.48 8.72 -30.76
N ASN A 218 9.20 8.63 -31.17
CA ASN A 218 8.05 9.06 -30.38
C ASN A 218 7.06 7.91 -30.15
N GLU A 219 7.54 6.67 -30.24
CA GLU A 219 6.73 5.48 -30.00
C GLU A 219 6.17 5.50 -28.56
N PRO A 220 4.84 5.40 -28.40
CA PRO A 220 4.20 5.40 -27.09
C PRO A 220 4.68 4.25 -26.22
N ARG A 221 4.99 4.54 -24.95
CA ARG A 221 5.39 3.54 -23.95
C ARG A 221 4.24 3.28 -22.98
N LEU A 222 3.83 2.02 -22.86
CA LEU A 222 2.81 1.59 -21.91
C LEU A 222 3.42 1.39 -20.51
N CYS A 223 2.85 2.05 -19.51
CA CYS A 223 3.19 1.83 -18.11
C CYS A 223 2.40 0.64 -17.55
N ASP A 224 3.06 -0.42 -17.09
CA ASP A 224 2.40 -1.63 -16.58
C ASP A 224 1.58 -1.34 -15.31
N TYR A 225 2.03 -0.41 -14.46
CA TYR A 225 1.33 -0.05 -13.22
C TYR A 225 0.04 0.74 -13.46
N THR A 226 0.06 1.74 -14.34
CA THR A 226 -1.09 2.63 -14.53
C THR A 226 -1.98 2.24 -15.70
N GLY A 227 -1.50 1.40 -16.62
CA GLY A 227 -2.23 1.03 -17.85
C GLY A 227 -2.41 2.17 -18.85
N LEU A 228 -1.58 3.22 -18.73
CA LEU A 228 -1.64 4.42 -19.58
C LEU A 228 -0.39 4.54 -20.44
N TYR A 229 -0.51 5.21 -21.58
CA TYR A 229 0.58 5.46 -22.51
C TYR A 229 1.27 6.82 -22.28
N PHE A 230 2.58 6.83 -22.44
CA PHE A 230 3.45 7.98 -22.20
C PHE A 230 4.43 8.18 -23.36
N CYS A 231 4.92 9.41 -23.54
CA CYS A 231 6.04 9.66 -24.45
C CYS A 231 7.38 9.23 -23.82
N ALA A 232 8.44 9.18 -24.63
CA ALA A 232 9.78 8.79 -24.18
C ALA A 232 10.35 9.70 -23.07
N THR A 233 9.91 10.96 -23.00
CA THR A 233 10.31 11.93 -21.95
C THR A 233 9.67 11.63 -20.60
N CYS A 234 8.42 11.14 -20.57
CA CYS A 234 7.68 10.88 -19.33
C CYS A 234 7.83 9.43 -18.85
N HIS A 235 8.38 8.54 -19.68
CA HIS A 235 8.53 7.12 -19.37
C HIS A 235 9.94 6.65 -19.73
N TRP A 236 10.83 6.53 -18.74
CA TRP A 236 12.24 6.20 -18.98
C TRP A 236 12.53 4.70 -19.01
N ASN A 237 11.48 3.87 -19.05
CA ASN A 237 11.61 2.41 -18.95
C ASN A 237 12.23 1.99 -17.61
N ASP A 238 11.86 2.68 -16.54
CA ASP A 238 12.18 2.22 -15.20
C ASP A 238 11.52 0.87 -14.93
N LEU A 239 12.21 0.06 -14.13
CA LEU A 239 11.83 -1.31 -13.85
C LEU A 239 11.58 -1.47 -12.34
N LEU A 240 10.35 -1.82 -11.98
CA LEU A 240 9.97 -2.10 -10.59
C LEU A 240 8.98 -3.27 -10.52
N PRO A 241 8.98 -4.10 -9.45
CA PRO A 241 7.91 -5.05 -9.22
C PRO A 241 6.58 -4.32 -8.98
N ILE A 242 5.48 -4.89 -9.49
CA ILE A 242 4.15 -4.27 -9.47
C ILE A 242 3.32 -4.84 -8.30
N PRO A 243 2.78 -3.99 -7.39
CA PRO A 243 2.03 -4.46 -6.22
C PRO A 243 0.90 -5.45 -6.55
N ALA A 244 0.10 -5.15 -7.58
CA ALA A 244 -0.96 -6.03 -8.06
C ALA A 244 -0.44 -7.45 -8.39
N ARG A 245 0.67 -7.54 -9.12
CA ARG A 245 1.25 -8.82 -9.57
C ARG A 245 1.85 -9.61 -8.39
N VAL A 246 2.50 -8.93 -7.46
CA VAL A 246 3.02 -9.54 -6.23
C VAL A 246 1.89 -10.12 -5.38
N VAL A 247 0.81 -9.37 -5.16
CA VAL A 247 -0.27 -9.82 -4.25
C VAL A 247 -1.18 -10.87 -4.91
N HIS A 248 -1.41 -10.78 -6.22
CA HIS A 248 -2.25 -11.78 -6.89
C HIS A 248 -1.49 -13.07 -7.23
N ASN A 249 -0.23 -12.97 -7.64
CA ASN A 249 0.51 -14.09 -8.23
C ASN A 249 1.88 -14.36 -7.58
N TRP A 250 2.27 -13.62 -6.54
CA TRP A 250 3.64 -13.64 -6.00
C TRP A 250 4.73 -13.39 -7.06
N ASP A 251 4.37 -12.62 -8.10
CA ASP A 251 5.23 -12.30 -9.25
C ASP A 251 6.08 -11.05 -8.96
N TRP A 252 7.37 -11.28 -8.73
CA TRP A 252 8.38 -10.25 -8.44
C TRP A 252 9.12 -9.74 -9.68
N ASP A 253 8.80 -10.25 -10.86
CA ASP A 253 9.46 -9.80 -12.07
C ASP A 253 9.17 -8.32 -12.32
N LYS A 254 10.22 -7.58 -12.65
CA LYS A 254 10.11 -6.14 -12.87
C LYS A 254 9.37 -5.86 -14.18
N ARG A 255 8.56 -4.82 -14.18
CA ARG A 255 7.83 -4.34 -15.37
C ARG A 255 8.20 -2.89 -15.65
N TYR A 256 8.09 -2.51 -16.92
CA TYR A 256 8.35 -1.15 -17.36
C TYR A 256 7.24 -0.22 -16.88
N ILE A 257 7.63 0.89 -16.24
CA ILE A 257 6.70 1.87 -15.69
C ILE A 257 7.11 3.31 -16.03
N SER A 258 6.12 4.20 -16.00
CA SER A 258 6.33 5.64 -16.20
C SER A 258 7.10 6.25 -15.02
N ARG A 259 7.68 7.44 -15.24
CA ARG A 259 8.45 8.12 -14.19
C ARG A 259 7.63 8.48 -12.97
N ILE A 260 6.41 8.95 -13.19
CA ILE A 260 5.50 9.24 -12.08
C ILE A 260 5.15 7.96 -11.30
N ALA A 261 4.87 6.84 -11.98
CA ALA A 261 4.59 5.57 -11.33
C ALA A 261 5.78 5.06 -10.51
N PHE A 262 7.00 5.17 -11.07
CA PHE A 262 8.22 4.80 -10.36
C PHE A 262 8.41 5.63 -9.08
N GLN A 263 8.25 6.96 -9.17
CA GLN A 263 8.35 7.86 -8.01
C GLN A 263 7.27 7.53 -6.96
N MET A 264 6.02 7.34 -7.40
CA MET A 264 4.89 6.97 -6.53
C MET A 264 5.16 5.66 -5.76
N LEU A 265 5.54 4.60 -6.48
CA LEU A 265 5.80 3.29 -5.89
C LEU A 265 7.02 3.31 -4.96
N THR A 266 8.07 4.04 -5.32
CA THR A 266 9.27 4.18 -4.49
C THR A 266 8.96 4.88 -3.16
N LEU A 267 8.20 5.99 -3.20
CA LEU A 267 7.82 6.75 -2.00
C LEU A 267 6.90 5.98 -1.05
N SER A 268 6.14 5.03 -1.58
CA SER A 268 5.17 4.25 -0.83
C SER A 268 5.64 2.84 -0.51
N TRP A 269 6.86 2.46 -0.91
CA TRP A 269 7.36 1.09 -0.79
C TRP A 269 7.35 0.56 0.65
N THR A 270 7.66 1.42 1.62
CA THR A 270 7.67 1.09 3.06
C THR A 270 6.34 1.36 3.76
N ARG A 271 5.35 1.93 3.07
CA ARG A 271 4.05 2.28 3.67
C ARG A 271 3.11 1.07 3.67
N PRO A 272 2.44 0.75 4.79
CA PRO A 272 1.61 -0.44 4.90
C PRO A 272 0.21 -0.23 4.29
N TYR A 273 0.13 -0.26 2.96
CA TYR A 273 -1.13 -0.03 2.24
C TYR A 273 -1.88 -1.32 1.85
N ILE A 274 -1.26 -2.50 1.97
CA ILE A 274 -1.77 -3.73 1.37
C ILE A 274 -2.38 -4.64 2.42
N ASP A 275 -3.71 -4.80 2.42
CA ASP A 275 -4.38 -5.86 3.18
C ASP A 275 -4.45 -7.13 2.33
N VAL A 276 -3.45 -8.00 2.47
CA VAL A 276 -3.34 -9.23 1.67
C VAL A 276 -4.50 -10.19 1.96
N GLU A 277 -4.99 -10.26 3.20
CA GLU A 277 -6.10 -11.13 3.59
C GLU A 277 -7.38 -10.71 2.87
N ASN A 278 -7.64 -9.39 2.79
CA ASN A 278 -8.79 -8.86 2.07
C ASN A 278 -8.67 -8.97 0.54
N ILE A 279 -7.46 -8.77 -0.01
CA ILE A 279 -7.24 -8.77 -1.48
C ILE A 279 -7.16 -10.20 -2.05
N ASN A 280 -6.39 -11.08 -1.41
CA ASN A 280 -6.15 -12.44 -1.87
C ASN A 280 -5.81 -13.39 -0.70
N SER A 281 -6.82 -13.76 0.08
CA SER A 281 -6.65 -14.70 1.21
C SER A 281 -6.09 -16.08 0.80
N LYS A 282 -6.28 -16.50 -0.45
CA LYS A 282 -5.73 -17.78 -0.95
C LYS A 282 -4.21 -17.76 -1.07
N LEU A 283 -3.59 -16.59 -1.18
CA LEU A 283 -2.14 -16.45 -1.31
C LEU A 283 -1.38 -17.11 -0.14
N PHE A 284 -1.92 -16.99 1.08
CA PHE A 284 -1.39 -17.65 2.27
C PHE A 284 -1.35 -19.18 2.13
N SER A 285 -2.26 -19.80 1.38
CA SER A 285 -2.21 -21.26 1.16
C SER A 285 -1.16 -21.70 0.15
N PHE A 286 -0.65 -20.78 -0.68
CA PHE A 286 0.34 -21.08 -1.73
C PHE A 286 1.76 -20.70 -1.36
N ILE A 287 1.93 -19.68 -0.51
CA ILE A 287 3.25 -19.16 -0.11
C ILE A 287 3.46 -19.44 1.38
N ALA A 288 4.29 -20.44 1.68
CA ALA A 288 4.50 -20.94 3.03
C ALA A 288 5.14 -19.88 3.96
N GLU A 289 6.08 -19.11 3.43
CA GLU A 289 6.79 -18.03 4.13
C GLU A 289 5.83 -16.91 4.53
N LEU A 290 4.88 -16.58 3.65
CA LEU A 290 3.85 -15.58 3.91
C LEU A 290 2.89 -16.05 5.01
N GLU A 291 2.42 -17.29 4.97
CA GLU A 291 1.55 -17.85 6.02
C GLU A 291 2.27 -17.95 7.36
N TRP A 292 3.55 -18.34 7.34
CA TRP A 292 4.37 -18.37 8.54
C TRP A 292 4.48 -16.97 9.15
N VAL A 293 4.80 -15.95 8.35
CA VAL A 293 4.88 -14.56 8.83
C VAL A 293 3.52 -14.08 9.32
N HIS A 294 2.44 -14.40 8.62
CA HIS A 294 1.09 -14.05 9.03
C HIS A 294 0.74 -14.63 10.40
N LYS A 295 1.09 -15.90 10.65
CA LYS A 295 0.93 -16.55 11.95
C LYS A 295 1.79 -15.87 13.03
N MET A 296 3.07 -15.61 12.77
CA MET A 296 3.94 -14.94 13.76
C MET A 296 3.43 -13.55 14.13
N ARG A 297 2.90 -12.79 13.16
CA ARG A 297 2.28 -11.48 13.45
C ARG A 297 1.08 -11.61 14.40
N LYS A 298 0.24 -12.64 14.23
CA LYS A 298 -0.85 -12.96 15.17
C LYS A 298 -0.32 -13.38 16.55
N ASP A 299 0.75 -14.16 16.59
CA ASP A 299 1.38 -14.57 17.86
C ASP A 299 1.93 -13.34 18.61
N LEU A 300 2.59 -12.40 17.91
CA LEU A 300 3.05 -11.14 18.51
C LEU A 300 1.90 -10.29 19.05
N GLU A 301 0.75 -10.23 18.36
CA GLU A 301 -0.44 -9.54 18.86
C GLU A 301 -0.91 -10.11 20.21
N TRP A 302 -0.90 -11.44 20.35
CA TRP A 302 -1.18 -12.10 21.63
C TRP A 302 -0.11 -11.82 22.68
N MET A 303 1.18 -11.90 22.31
CA MET A 303 2.30 -11.62 23.20
C MET A 303 2.28 -10.17 23.72
N LYS A 304 1.88 -9.20 22.90
CA LYS A 304 1.73 -7.78 23.28
C LYS A 304 0.92 -7.62 24.56
N ARG A 305 -0.17 -8.39 24.72
CA ARG A 305 -1.06 -8.33 25.90
C ARG A 305 -0.34 -8.71 27.20
N TYR A 306 0.58 -9.67 27.14
CA TYR A 306 1.40 -10.05 28.29
C TYR A 306 2.47 -8.99 28.57
N LEU A 307 3.15 -8.52 27.52
CA LEU A 307 4.29 -7.60 27.63
C LEU A 307 3.88 -6.20 28.10
N CYS A 308 2.77 -5.64 27.59
CA CYS A 308 2.28 -4.32 28.01
C CYS A 308 1.93 -4.28 29.50
N ALA A 309 1.42 -5.39 30.04
CA ALA A 309 1.03 -5.50 31.43
C ALA A 309 2.15 -6.05 32.34
N CYS A 310 3.41 -6.04 31.86
CA CYS A 310 4.60 -6.46 32.57
C CYS A 310 5.64 -5.34 32.58
N GLY A 311 6.09 -4.92 33.78
CA GLY A 311 7.08 -3.85 33.91
C GLY A 311 8.43 -4.14 33.25
N GLN A 312 8.85 -5.41 33.20
CA GLN A 312 10.06 -5.83 32.48
C GLN A 312 9.81 -6.13 31.00
N GLY A 313 8.60 -6.59 30.66
CA GLY A 313 8.22 -6.97 29.29
C GLY A 313 8.04 -5.78 28.34
N SER A 314 7.69 -4.60 28.87
CA SER A 314 7.57 -3.37 28.09
C SER A 314 8.83 -3.01 27.31
N SER A 315 10.02 -3.38 27.82
CA SER A 315 11.31 -3.17 27.13
C SER A 315 11.45 -3.95 25.82
N LEU A 316 10.66 -5.02 25.62
CA LEU A 316 10.65 -5.85 24.41
C LEU A 316 9.72 -5.28 23.32
N LEU A 317 8.91 -4.27 23.62
CA LEU A 317 8.02 -3.59 22.68
C LEU A 317 8.79 -2.58 21.82
N SER A 318 9.77 -3.08 21.06
CA SER A 318 10.59 -2.28 20.16
C SER A 318 9.76 -1.65 19.01
N PRO A 319 10.29 -0.63 18.32
CA PRO A 319 9.65 -0.11 17.10
C PRO A 319 9.41 -1.21 16.05
N LEU A 320 10.30 -2.20 15.96
CA LEU A 320 10.16 -3.36 15.09
C LEU A 320 9.00 -4.27 15.54
N PHE A 321 8.81 -4.47 16.85
CA PHE A 321 7.62 -5.15 17.39
C PHE A 321 6.34 -4.43 16.98
N MET A 322 6.29 -3.10 17.10
CA MET A 322 5.10 -2.32 16.72
C MET A 322 4.86 -2.35 15.20
N GLN A 323 5.92 -2.21 14.39
CA GLN A 323 5.83 -2.26 12.93
C GLN A 323 5.41 -3.63 12.39
N LEU A 324 5.68 -4.71 13.11
CA LEU A 324 5.37 -6.07 12.65
C LEU A 324 4.10 -6.63 13.32
N GLY A 325 3.92 -6.38 14.61
CA GLY A 325 2.79 -6.87 15.41
C GLY A 325 1.54 -5.99 15.37
N ASP A 326 1.65 -4.69 15.09
CA ASP A 326 0.55 -3.72 15.24
C ASP A 326 0.28 -2.91 13.96
N VAL A 327 -0.05 -3.61 12.88
CA VAL A 327 -0.39 -2.93 11.63
C VAL A 327 -1.63 -3.55 11.02
N ASN A 328 -2.80 -3.27 11.58
CA ASN A 328 -4.15 -3.35 10.96
C ASN A 328 -4.30 -4.36 9.80
N LYS A 329 -3.78 -5.60 9.94
CA LYS A 329 -3.65 -6.61 8.86
C LYS A 329 -2.92 -6.18 7.56
N LYS A 330 -2.28 -5.01 7.53
CA LYS A 330 -1.62 -4.45 6.34
C LYS A 330 -0.13 -4.78 6.25
N TYR A 331 0.35 -4.82 5.02
CA TYR A 331 1.72 -5.04 4.60
C TYR A 331 2.17 -3.88 3.71
N SER A 332 3.47 -3.55 3.78
CA SER A 332 4.12 -2.70 2.79
C SER A 332 4.77 -3.58 1.72
N MET A 333 5.12 -3.01 0.56
CA MET A 333 5.91 -3.74 -0.44
C MET A 333 7.27 -4.16 0.10
N ALA A 334 7.88 -3.36 0.96
CA ALA A 334 9.11 -3.70 1.69
C ALA A 334 8.92 -4.94 2.59
N HIS A 335 7.78 -5.07 3.28
CA HIS A 335 7.48 -6.28 4.06
C HIS A 335 7.36 -7.50 3.15
N LEU A 336 6.57 -7.42 2.08
CA LEU A 336 6.39 -8.54 1.15
C LEU A 336 7.72 -8.96 0.51
N GLN A 337 8.58 -8.00 0.18
CA GLN A 337 9.90 -8.28 -0.37
C GLN A 337 10.79 -8.95 0.67
N ALA A 338 10.79 -8.47 1.92
CA ALA A 338 11.56 -9.07 2.99
C ALA A 338 11.10 -10.49 3.34
N ILE A 339 9.81 -10.82 3.13
CA ILE A 339 9.28 -12.19 3.20
C ILE A 339 9.83 -13.04 2.05
N ASN A 340 9.74 -12.52 0.82
CA ASN A 340 10.27 -13.21 -0.36
C ASN A 340 11.78 -13.51 -0.26
N ASP A 341 12.53 -12.58 0.32
CA ASP A 341 13.98 -12.70 0.51
C ASP A 341 14.34 -13.46 1.80
N GLY A 342 13.36 -13.93 2.59
CA GLY A 342 13.53 -14.67 3.84
C GLY A 342 14.00 -13.85 5.06
N THR A 343 14.46 -12.62 4.83
CA THR A 343 15.00 -11.74 5.89
C THR A 343 14.00 -11.44 7.01
N LEU A 344 12.71 -11.30 6.69
CA LEU A 344 11.69 -10.98 7.69
C LEU A 344 11.37 -12.19 8.58
N GLU A 345 11.47 -13.41 8.05
CA GLU A 345 11.26 -14.64 8.80
C GLU A 345 12.28 -14.77 9.93
N THR A 346 13.55 -14.54 9.63
CA THR A 346 14.63 -14.57 10.64
C THR A 346 14.38 -13.55 11.75
N GLN A 347 14.10 -12.29 11.40
CA GLN A 347 13.84 -11.22 12.37
C GLN A 347 12.63 -11.51 13.26
N LEU A 348 11.55 -12.04 12.69
CA LEU A 348 10.35 -12.40 13.43
C LEU A 348 10.57 -13.60 14.34
N THR A 349 11.35 -14.59 13.91
CA THR A 349 11.66 -15.76 14.74
C THR A 349 12.41 -15.33 15.99
N GLU A 350 13.51 -14.59 15.83
CA GLU A 350 14.33 -14.08 16.94
C GLU A 350 13.49 -13.24 17.91
N LEU A 351 12.68 -12.32 17.39
CA LEU A 351 11.80 -11.49 18.22
C LEU A 351 10.79 -12.34 19.00
N THR A 352 10.11 -13.26 18.31
CA THR A 352 9.06 -14.09 18.91
C THR A 352 9.65 -15.02 19.96
N GLU A 353 10.85 -15.56 19.76
CA GLU A 353 11.57 -16.36 20.75
C GLU A 353 11.98 -15.55 21.98
N MET A 354 12.48 -14.33 21.81
CA MET A 354 12.77 -13.43 22.93
C MET A 354 11.51 -13.12 23.74
N CYS A 355 10.40 -12.77 23.07
CA CYS A 355 9.12 -12.50 23.71
C CYS A 355 8.58 -13.74 24.44
N ARG A 356 8.61 -14.90 23.80
CA ARG A 356 8.17 -16.18 24.37
C ARG A 356 8.98 -16.52 25.61
N SER A 357 10.31 -16.48 25.52
CA SER A 357 11.23 -16.76 26.63
C SER A 357 10.93 -15.89 27.85
N HIS A 358 10.70 -14.58 27.63
CA HIS A 358 10.27 -13.69 28.71
C HIS A 358 8.91 -14.08 29.29
N ILE A 359 7.89 -14.32 28.46
CA ILE A 359 6.54 -14.63 28.92
C ILE A 359 6.49 -15.92 29.75
N THR A 360 7.27 -16.93 29.37
CA THR A 360 7.31 -18.23 30.06
C THR A 360 8.18 -18.20 31.33
N SER A 361 9.20 -17.34 31.40
CA SER A 361 10.11 -17.26 32.56
C SER A 361 9.73 -16.20 33.59
N CYS A 362 9.03 -15.14 33.17
CA CYS A 362 8.59 -14.07 34.06
C CYS A 362 7.39 -14.53 34.91
N SER A 363 7.47 -14.39 36.23
CA SER A 363 6.39 -14.78 37.16
C SER A 363 5.07 -14.03 36.92
N LEU A 364 5.14 -12.75 36.55
CA LEU A 364 3.96 -11.94 36.23
C LEU A 364 3.28 -12.38 34.93
N CYS A 365 4.05 -12.73 33.91
CA CYS A 365 3.52 -13.15 32.62
C CYS A 365 3.03 -14.60 32.66
N SER A 366 3.82 -15.51 33.22
CA SER A 366 3.49 -16.93 33.35
C SER A 366 2.25 -17.16 34.22
N GLY A 367 2.05 -16.34 35.26
CA GLY A 367 0.83 -16.37 36.08
C GLY A 367 -0.47 -16.04 35.32
N LYS A 368 -0.38 -15.46 34.11
CA LYS A 368 -1.52 -15.18 33.22
C LYS A 368 -1.72 -16.25 32.14
N GLY A 369 -0.93 -17.32 32.17
CA GLY A 369 -1.13 -18.47 31.29
C GLY A 369 -2.35 -19.30 31.70
N TYR A 370 -2.72 -20.26 30.87
CA TYR A 370 -3.93 -21.08 31.04
C TYR A 370 -3.58 -22.52 31.37
N LEU A 371 -4.45 -23.20 32.11
CA LEU A 371 -4.38 -24.65 32.31
C LEU A 371 -5.56 -25.32 31.59
N CYS A 372 -5.28 -26.46 30.96
CA CYS A 372 -6.32 -27.21 30.26
C CYS A 372 -7.21 -27.97 31.26
N GLU A 373 -8.47 -27.55 31.42
CA GLU A 373 -9.43 -28.18 32.37
C GLU A 373 -9.82 -29.63 32.00
N ILE A 374 -9.43 -30.14 30.83
CA ILE A 374 -9.82 -31.48 30.34
C ILE A 374 -8.82 -32.54 30.80
N CYS A 375 -7.55 -32.18 31.03
CA CYS A 375 -6.49 -33.09 31.40
C CYS A 375 -5.83 -32.67 32.72
N SER A 376 -5.15 -33.61 33.37
CA SER A 376 -4.35 -33.33 34.58
C SER A 376 -2.91 -32.90 34.25
N ASN A 377 -2.63 -32.49 33.01
CA ASN A 377 -1.33 -31.92 32.64
C ASN A 377 -1.25 -30.47 33.17
N ASN A 378 -0.22 -30.18 33.95
CA ASN A 378 0.04 -28.85 34.53
C ASN A 378 0.87 -27.94 33.60
N GLU A 379 1.09 -28.36 32.36
CA GLU A 379 1.65 -27.51 31.32
C GLU A 379 0.81 -26.25 31.12
N ILE A 380 1.48 -25.10 31.21
CA ILE A 380 0.86 -23.79 31.00
C ILE A 380 0.72 -23.55 29.50
N LEU A 381 -0.50 -23.26 29.08
CA LEU A 381 -0.86 -22.95 27.70
C LEU A 381 -0.93 -21.44 27.49
N TYR A 382 -0.48 -21.02 26.32
CA TYR A 382 -0.56 -19.64 25.85
C TYR A 382 -1.30 -19.55 24.51
N PRO A 383 -1.93 -18.41 24.21
CA PRO A 383 -2.66 -18.19 22.95
C PRO A 383 -1.83 -18.41 21.67
N PHE A 384 -0.52 -18.22 21.77
CA PHE A 384 0.46 -18.35 20.69
C PHE A 384 1.10 -19.75 20.61
N ASP A 385 0.56 -20.75 21.31
CA ASP A 385 1.03 -22.13 21.23
C ASP A 385 0.30 -22.89 20.12
N SER A 386 1.06 -23.54 19.22
CA SER A 386 0.52 -24.31 18.09
C SER A 386 -0.40 -25.47 18.52
N GLY A 387 -0.13 -26.03 19.71
CA GLY A 387 -0.88 -27.13 20.32
C GLY A 387 -2.11 -26.69 21.11
N ALA A 388 -2.41 -25.39 21.19
CA ALA A 388 -3.50 -24.87 22.01
C ALA A 388 -4.68 -24.36 21.17
N ILE A 389 -5.88 -24.41 21.76
CA ILE A 389 -7.12 -23.87 21.22
C ILE A 389 -7.77 -23.00 22.29
N MET A 390 -8.12 -21.79 21.92
CA MET A 390 -8.92 -20.89 22.75
C MET A 390 -10.40 -21.01 22.38
N CYS A 391 -11.28 -20.99 23.38
CA CYS A 391 -12.72 -20.92 23.16
C CYS A 391 -13.16 -19.49 22.86
N ASP A 392 -13.77 -19.28 21.70
CA ASP A 392 -14.22 -17.95 21.23
C ASP A 392 -15.31 -17.29 22.10
N LYS A 393 -15.96 -18.05 22.99
CA LYS A 393 -17.02 -17.54 23.88
C LYS A 393 -16.51 -17.05 25.23
N CYS A 394 -15.55 -17.76 25.83
CA CYS A 394 -15.14 -17.53 27.21
C CYS A 394 -13.63 -17.42 27.41
N ASN A 395 -12.86 -17.44 26.31
CA ASN A 395 -11.41 -17.34 26.24
C ASN A 395 -10.62 -18.39 27.04
N SER A 396 -11.29 -19.45 27.51
CA SER A 396 -10.60 -20.59 28.13
C SER A 396 -9.81 -21.36 27.09
N MET A 397 -8.61 -21.82 27.49
CA MET A 397 -7.72 -22.55 26.61
C MET A 397 -7.64 -24.04 26.93
N TYR A 398 -7.42 -24.83 25.89
CA TYR A 398 -7.32 -26.28 25.96
C TYR A 398 -6.24 -26.77 25.00
N HIS A 399 -5.61 -27.91 25.32
CA HIS A 399 -4.81 -28.62 24.32
C HIS A 399 -5.71 -29.01 23.14
N ARG A 400 -5.22 -28.84 21.91
CA ARG A 400 -5.92 -29.19 20.66
C ARG A 400 -6.44 -30.64 20.68
N GLY A 401 -5.61 -31.58 21.12
CA GLY A 401 -6.01 -32.98 21.28
C GLY A 401 -7.13 -33.19 22.31
N CYS A 402 -7.10 -32.45 23.43
CA CYS A 402 -8.14 -32.51 24.46
C CYS A 402 -9.47 -31.93 23.97
N TRP A 403 -9.41 -30.81 23.26
CA TRP A 403 -10.57 -30.16 22.63
C TRP A 403 -11.28 -31.10 21.65
N LEU A 404 -10.51 -31.73 20.75
CA LEU A 404 -11.05 -32.70 19.78
C LEU A 404 -11.68 -33.92 20.48
N ARG A 405 -11.02 -34.49 21.49
CA ARG A 405 -11.54 -35.64 22.25
C ARG A 405 -12.85 -35.34 22.97
N LYS A 406 -13.06 -34.10 23.41
CA LYS A 406 -14.31 -33.64 24.05
C LYS A 406 -15.34 -33.09 23.06
N GLY A 407 -15.25 -33.48 21.79
CA GLY A 407 -16.25 -33.16 20.78
C GLY A 407 -16.36 -31.66 20.49
N GLN A 408 -15.25 -30.92 20.63
CA GLN A 408 -15.16 -29.48 20.36
C GLN A 408 -16.16 -28.63 21.17
N LYS A 409 -16.49 -29.07 22.39
CA LYS A 409 -17.35 -28.34 23.32
C LYS A 409 -16.54 -27.81 24.49
N CYS A 410 -16.70 -26.51 24.77
CA CYS A 410 -16.06 -25.88 25.92
C CYS A 410 -16.76 -26.26 27.22
N VAL A 411 -16.04 -26.99 28.10
CA VAL A 411 -16.55 -27.42 29.41
C VAL A 411 -16.88 -26.25 30.34
N LYS A 412 -16.17 -25.12 30.24
CA LYS A 412 -16.48 -23.92 31.04
C LYS A 412 -17.76 -23.25 30.55
N CYS A 413 -17.96 -23.12 29.24
CA CYS A 413 -19.20 -22.58 28.68
C CYS A 413 -20.41 -23.43 29.08
N LEU A 414 -20.30 -24.76 29.01
CA LEU A 414 -21.37 -25.66 29.46
C LEU A 414 -21.73 -25.43 30.93
N ARG A 415 -20.72 -25.34 31.82
CA ARG A 415 -20.94 -25.01 33.25
C ARG A 415 -21.60 -23.65 33.44
N ILE A 416 -21.23 -22.64 32.65
CA ILE A 416 -21.84 -21.31 32.70
C ILE A 416 -23.30 -21.36 32.24
N GLU A 417 -23.58 -22.06 31.14
CA GLU A 417 -24.93 -22.24 30.59
C GLU A 417 -25.84 -23.00 31.56
N ASP A 418 -25.34 -24.08 32.18
CA ASP A 418 -26.11 -24.85 33.17
C ASP A 418 -26.44 -24.02 34.41
N ARG A 419 -25.48 -23.23 34.93
CA ARG A 419 -25.73 -22.29 36.04
C ARG A 419 -26.77 -21.23 35.69
N LYS A 420 -26.80 -20.75 34.45
CA LYS A 420 -27.83 -19.81 33.98
C LYS A 420 -29.20 -20.47 33.94
N LYS A 421 -29.30 -21.72 33.48
CA LYS A 421 -30.56 -22.47 33.46
C LYS A 421 -31.10 -22.74 34.87
N SER A 422 -30.23 -23.18 35.79
CA SER A 422 -30.63 -23.44 37.18
C SER A 422 -31.07 -22.20 37.97
N LYS A 423 -30.72 -20.99 37.52
CA LYS A 423 -31.19 -19.72 38.10
C LYS A 423 -32.56 -19.28 37.60
N VAL A 424 -33.03 -19.80 36.46
CA VAL A 424 -34.36 -19.45 35.90
C VAL A 424 -35.48 -20.25 36.57
N ASP A 425 -35.16 -21.36 37.24
CA ASP A 425 -36.13 -22.21 37.96
C ASP A 425 -36.41 -21.75 39.41
N VAL A 426 -35.94 -20.56 39.82
CA VAL A 426 -36.26 -19.93 41.11
C VAL A 426 -36.77 -18.51 40.85
N PRO A 427 -38.01 -18.15 41.26
CA PRO A 427 -38.46 -16.77 41.20
C PRO A 427 -37.65 -15.95 42.23
N ASP A 428 -36.72 -15.14 41.73
CA ASP A 428 -35.81 -14.35 42.57
C ASP A 428 -36.43 -12.97 42.87
N ASP A 429 -36.96 -12.81 44.07
CA ASP A 429 -37.04 -11.51 44.72
C ASP A 429 -35.65 -11.15 45.26
N THR A 430 -35.04 -10.14 44.63
CA THR A 430 -33.94 -9.29 45.14
C THR A 430 -32.51 -9.87 45.16
N VAL A 431 -31.64 -9.35 44.27
CA VAL A 431 -30.57 -8.36 44.58
C VAL A 431 -29.42 -8.39 43.54
N SER A 432 -29.15 -7.18 43.02
CA SER A 432 -27.93 -6.65 42.37
C SER A 432 -27.11 -7.52 41.41
N ASN A 433 -27.32 -7.30 40.12
CA ASN A 433 -26.29 -7.46 39.09
C ASN A 433 -25.12 -6.50 39.37
N VAL A 434 -23.97 -7.06 39.75
CA VAL A 434 -22.68 -6.42 39.52
C VAL A 434 -22.02 -7.20 38.38
N GLU A 435 -22.26 -6.75 37.15
CA GLU A 435 -21.45 -7.10 35.99
C GLU A 435 -20.05 -6.52 36.21
N TYR A 436 -19.09 -7.38 36.55
CA TYR A 436 -17.69 -7.04 36.35
C TYR A 436 -17.39 -7.18 34.86
N ASP A 437 -17.55 -6.06 34.18
CA ASP A 437 -17.16 -5.85 32.80
C ASP A 437 -15.62 -5.85 32.70
N ILE A 438 -15.08 -6.96 32.19
CA ILE A 438 -13.63 -7.14 31.97
C ILE A 438 -13.16 -6.33 30.75
N ASP A 439 -14.07 -5.77 29.94
CA ASP A 439 -13.72 -4.91 28.80
C ASP A 439 -13.31 -3.49 29.23
N LYS A 440 -13.29 -3.19 30.54
CA LYS A 440 -12.79 -1.91 31.06
C LYS A 440 -11.26 -1.76 31.06
N PHE A 441 -10.53 -2.75 30.53
CA PHE A 441 -9.08 -2.65 30.26
C PHE A 441 -8.75 -2.44 28.77
N VAL A 442 -9.73 -2.06 27.96
CA VAL A 442 -9.51 -1.59 26.59
C VAL A 442 -9.37 -0.07 26.57
N VAL A 443 -8.13 0.42 26.77
CA VAL A 443 -7.61 1.66 26.16
C VAL A 443 -6.16 1.41 25.74
#